data_AF-A0A8C6H241-F1
#
_entry.id   AF-A0A8C6H241-F1
#
_cell.length_a   1.000
_cell.length_b   1.000
_cell.length_c   1.000
_cell.angle_alpha   90.00
_cell.angle_beta   90.00
_cell.angle_gamma   90.00
#
_symmetry.space_group_name_H-M   'P 1'
#
loop_
_entity.id
_entity.type
_entity.pdbx_description
1 polymer ?
#
loop_
_entity_poly.entity_id
_entity_poly.type
_entity_poly.pdbx_seq_one_letter_code
_entity_poly.pdbx_strand_id
1 'polypeptide(L)'
;MVAGVSLMLRALPLLLWGCQDAQPTQHGLPELRQEAEEFLEKYGYLSEQGSKAPASAQFRNAIREFQWISQLPLSGVLDQATLRQMTRPRCGVADTDGHATWTERIGALLAGHRAKMRRKKRFAKPGNKWYKQHLSYRLVNWPERLPEPAVRGAVRAAFQLWSNVSALEFWEAPATGPADIRLTFFQGDHNDGLANAFDGPGGALAHAFLPRRGEAHFDGDERWSLSRRRGRNLFVVLAHEIGHTLGLTHSPAPRALMAPYYKKLGRDALLSWDDVLAVQNLYGKPLGRSVATQLPGKVFTDFEAWDPHNSQSRRPETRGPKYCHSSFDAITVDGQWRLYVFKGSYFWEVTADGNVSEPRPLQKRWPGLPPGIEAAAVSLEDGDFYFFKGTGRRKDRGQTPFPSGNY
;
A
#
# COMPACT_ATOMS: atom_id res chain seq x y z
N MET A 1 19.13 32.94 42.84
CA MET A 1 17.89 32.12 42.86
C MET A 1 17.18 32.39 41.54
N VAL A 2 17.03 31.51 40.56
CA VAL A 2 17.30 30.08 40.36
C VAL A 2 17.80 29.96 38.92
N ALA A 3 18.90 29.24 38.70
CA ALA A 3 19.52 29.02 37.40
C ALA A 3 18.92 27.78 36.72
N GLY A 4 18.70 27.87 35.39
CA GLY A 4 18.21 26.79 34.55
C GLY A 4 19.22 25.65 34.41
N VAL A 5 18.69 24.44 34.29
CA VAL A 5 19.47 23.21 34.07
C VAL A 5 19.10 22.65 32.70
N SER A 6 19.95 22.94 31.72
CA SER A 6 20.12 22.12 30.51
C SER A 6 20.98 20.93 30.88
N LEU A 7 20.50 19.70 30.69
CA LEU A 7 21.35 18.51 30.73
C LEU A 7 21.50 17.91 29.33
N MET A 8 22.67 18.17 28.75
CA MET A 8 23.27 17.42 27.66
C MET A 8 23.70 16.04 28.17
N LEU A 9 23.29 14.96 27.51
CA LEU A 9 23.88 13.64 27.71
C LEU A 9 24.46 13.14 26.38
N ARG A 10 25.77 13.35 26.21
CA ARG A 10 26.63 12.58 25.33
C ARG A 10 27.29 11.48 26.16
N ALA A 11 27.10 10.22 25.79
CA ALA A 11 28.09 9.16 26.01
C ALA A 11 27.82 7.98 25.08
N LEU A 12 28.75 7.76 24.15
CA LEU A 12 29.00 6.49 23.45
C LEU A 12 30.42 6.08 23.86
N PRO A 13 30.66 4.79 24.12
CA PRO A 13 31.74 4.14 23.39
C PRO A 13 31.38 2.75 22.85
N LEU A 14 32.17 2.33 21.86
CA LEU A 14 32.05 1.17 20.98
C LEU A 14 32.55 -0.16 21.61
N LEU A 15 31.86 -1.25 21.23
CA LEU A 15 32.36 -2.58 20.81
C LEU A 15 33.19 -3.46 21.78
N LEU A 16 32.60 -4.56 22.28
CA LEU A 16 32.79 -5.97 21.84
C LEU A 16 32.48 -7.01 22.95
N TRP A 17 31.83 -8.09 22.51
CA TRP A 17 31.60 -9.40 23.14
C TRP A 17 30.55 -9.56 24.25
N GLY A 18 29.63 -10.52 24.02
CA GLY A 18 28.79 -11.13 25.04
C GLY A 18 27.35 -11.38 24.59
N CYS A 19 27.08 -12.51 23.93
CA CYS A 19 25.74 -13.09 23.91
C CYS A 19 25.36 -13.41 25.36
N GLN A 20 24.41 -12.67 25.93
CA GLN A 20 23.66 -13.09 27.09
C GLN A 20 22.22 -12.63 26.92
N ASP A 21 21.33 -13.61 26.83
CA ASP A 21 19.89 -13.44 26.88
C ASP A 21 19.52 -12.71 28.17
N ALA A 22 19.32 -11.40 28.07
CA ALA A 22 18.71 -10.62 29.12
C ALA A 22 17.21 -10.96 29.17
N GLN A 23 16.83 -11.85 30.09
CA GLN A 23 15.43 -11.96 30.50
C GLN A 23 14.98 -10.61 31.10
N PRO A 24 13.77 -10.12 30.79
CA PRO A 24 13.28 -8.88 31.36
C PRO A 24 13.10 -9.03 32.88
N THR A 25 13.63 -8.08 33.64
CA THR A 25 13.44 -7.99 35.09
C THR A 25 11.96 -7.76 35.42
N GLN A 26 11.47 -8.41 36.50
CA GLN A 26 10.05 -8.43 36.88
C GLN A 26 9.42 -7.06 37.20
N HIS A 27 10.22 -5.99 37.31
CA HIS A 27 9.74 -4.63 37.57
C HIS A 27 9.13 -3.90 36.35
N GLY A 28 9.34 -4.37 35.10
CA GLY A 28 8.81 -3.71 33.90
C GLY A 28 7.49 -4.28 33.35
N LEU A 29 6.97 -5.37 33.92
CA LEU A 29 5.77 -6.05 33.41
C LEU A 29 4.47 -5.24 33.58
N PRO A 30 4.24 -4.50 34.69
CA PRO A 30 3.03 -3.69 34.85
C PRO A 30 2.95 -2.50 33.89
N GLU A 31 4.07 -1.79 33.66
CA GLU A 31 4.14 -0.64 32.73
C GLU A 31 3.91 -1.09 31.28
N LEU A 32 4.59 -2.16 30.85
CA LEU A 32 4.40 -2.73 29.51
C LEU A 32 2.96 -3.20 29.26
N ARG A 33 2.28 -3.65 30.31
CA ARG A 33 0.88 -4.04 30.21
C ARG A 33 -0.03 -2.82 30.04
N GLN A 34 0.22 -1.75 30.79
CA GLN A 34 -0.56 -0.52 30.67
C GLN A 34 -0.42 0.09 29.27
N GLU A 35 0.80 0.20 28.74
CA GLU A 35 1.04 0.68 27.37
C GLU A 35 0.30 -0.19 26.33
N ALA A 36 0.25 -1.50 26.54
CA ALA A 36 -0.48 -2.40 25.66
C ALA A 36 -2.01 -2.24 25.79
N GLU A 37 -2.52 -1.97 26.99
CA GLU A 37 -3.95 -1.68 27.20
C GLU A 37 -4.35 -0.38 26.47
N GLU A 38 -3.58 0.69 26.64
CA GLU A 38 -3.78 1.97 25.94
C GLU A 38 -3.71 1.81 24.42
N PHE A 39 -2.75 1.02 23.91
CA PHE A 39 -2.68 0.68 22.49
C PHE A 39 -3.94 -0.06 22.01
N LEU A 40 -4.37 -1.08 22.76
CA LEU A 40 -5.52 -1.90 22.38
C LEU A 40 -6.82 -1.08 22.43
N GLU A 41 -6.95 -0.11 23.35
CA GLU A 41 -8.07 0.84 23.37
C GLU A 41 -8.03 1.78 22.16
N LYS A 42 -6.88 2.44 21.91
CA LYS A 42 -6.70 3.36 20.78
C LYS A 42 -7.09 2.75 19.44
N TYR A 43 -6.70 1.49 19.20
CA TYR A 43 -6.97 0.81 17.93
C TYR A 43 -8.26 -0.03 17.93
N GLY A 44 -9.08 0.06 18.99
CA GLY A 44 -10.43 -0.50 19.05
C GLY A 44 -10.52 -2.00 19.37
N TYR A 45 -9.45 -2.60 19.90
CA TYR A 45 -9.43 -3.99 20.37
C TYR A 45 -10.03 -4.15 21.77
N LEU A 46 -9.97 -3.07 22.57
CA LEU A 46 -10.60 -2.97 23.89
C LEU A 46 -11.56 -1.78 23.91
N SER A 47 -12.65 -1.93 24.67
CA SER A 47 -13.54 -0.81 25.00
C SER A 47 -12.94 -0.02 26.16
N GLU A 48 -12.99 1.32 26.10
CA GLU A 48 -12.63 2.19 27.23
C GLU A 48 -13.48 1.81 28.46
N GLN A 49 -12.88 1.12 29.43
CA GLN A 49 -13.57 0.62 30.63
C GLN A 49 -13.31 1.49 31.87
N GLY A 50 -13.16 2.80 31.72
CA GLY A 50 -12.91 3.70 32.86
C GLY A 50 -11.79 3.19 33.78
N SER A 51 -11.87 3.48 35.08
CA SER A 51 -10.83 3.15 36.07
C SER A 51 -10.73 1.66 36.48
N LYS A 52 -11.34 0.73 35.74
CA LYS A 52 -11.25 -0.71 36.02
C LYS A 52 -10.48 -1.45 34.94
N ALA A 53 -9.41 -2.13 35.36
CA ALA A 53 -8.61 -2.97 34.47
C ALA A 53 -9.49 -4.04 33.77
N PRO A 54 -9.27 -4.30 32.47
CA PRO A 54 -10.07 -5.27 31.73
C PRO A 54 -9.95 -6.67 32.33
N ALA A 55 -11.05 -7.42 32.28
CA ALA A 55 -11.04 -8.82 32.70
C ALA A 55 -9.97 -9.59 31.91
N SER A 56 -9.22 -10.48 32.57
CA SER A 56 -8.08 -11.19 31.97
C SER A 56 -8.43 -11.91 30.66
N ALA A 57 -9.66 -12.42 30.53
CA ALA A 57 -10.15 -13.05 29.31
C ALA A 57 -10.36 -12.04 28.15
N GLN A 58 -10.86 -10.83 28.44
CA GLN A 58 -11.07 -9.77 27.45
C GLN A 58 -9.72 -9.27 26.91
N PHE A 59 -8.77 -9.00 27.81
CA PHE A 59 -7.42 -8.60 27.43
C PHE A 59 -6.72 -9.65 26.55
N ARG A 60 -6.79 -10.93 26.92
CA ARG A 60 -6.23 -12.03 26.11
C ARG A 60 -6.87 -12.15 24.73
N ASN A 61 -8.17 -11.91 24.60
CA ASN A 61 -8.84 -11.94 23.30
C ASN A 61 -8.45 -10.73 22.44
N ALA A 62 -8.39 -9.54 23.02
CA ALA A 62 -7.90 -8.34 22.34
C ALA A 62 -6.49 -8.53 21.77
N ILE A 63 -5.59 -9.17 22.54
CA ILE A 63 -4.25 -9.54 22.04
C ILE A 63 -4.35 -10.51 20.85
N ARG A 64 -5.21 -11.53 20.89
CA ARG A 64 -5.38 -12.47 19.76
C ARG A 64 -5.87 -11.76 18.51
N GLU A 65 -6.78 -10.80 18.64
CA GLU A 65 -7.26 -9.99 17.52
C GLU A 65 -6.13 -9.17 16.91
N PHE A 66 -5.37 -8.47 17.74
CA PHE A 66 -4.21 -7.72 17.31
C PHE A 66 -3.17 -8.60 16.62
N GLN A 67 -2.85 -9.76 17.21
CA GLN A 67 -1.91 -10.72 16.64
C GLN A 67 -2.39 -11.21 15.28
N TRP A 68 -3.69 -11.49 15.12
CA TRP A 68 -4.24 -11.90 13.83
C TRP A 68 -4.07 -10.84 12.75
N ILE A 69 -4.47 -9.59 13.02
CA ILE A 69 -4.34 -8.48 12.07
C ILE A 69 -2.86 -8.22 11.76
N SER A 70 -2.00 -8.33 12.76
CA SER A 70 -0.55 -8.13 12.65
C SER A 70 0.21 -9.34 12.12
N GLN A 71 -0.47 -10.45 11.80
CA GLN A 71 0.12 -11.70 11.30
C GLN A 71 1.14 -12.35 12.24
N LEU A 72 0.86 -12.29 13.54
CA LEU A 72 1.60 -12.97 14.59
C LEU A 72 0.88 -14.27 15.00
N PRO A 73 1.59 -15.23 15.61
CA PRO A 73 0.96 -16.41 16.21
C PRO A 73 -0.12 -16.01 17.24
N LEU A 74 -1.28 -16.67 17.19
CA LEU A 74 -2.46 -16.35 18.02
C LEU A 74 -2.33 -16.89 19.45
N SER A 75 -1.29 -16.48 20.16
CA SER A 75 -1.04 -16.93 21.55
C SER A 75 -2.03 -16.29 22.53
N GLY A 76 -2.46 -15.05 22.27
CA GLY A 76 -3.18 -14.22 23.24
C GLY A 76 -2.31 -13.80 24.43
N VAL A 77 -0.99 -13.88 24.26
CA VAL A 77 0.02 -13.52 25.25
C VAL A 77 0.77 -12.29 24.74
N LEU A 78 1.03 -11.35 25.64
CA LEU A 78 1.84 -10.16 25.35
C LEU A 78 3.32 -10.54 25.29
N ASP A 79 3.70 -11.30 24.26
CA ASP A 79 5.08 -11.72 24.03
C ASP A 79 5.92 -10.61 23.39
N GLN A 80 7.24 -10.83 23.35
CA GLN A 80 8.18 -9.83 22.81
C GLN A 80 7.95 -9.52 21.33
N ALA A 81 7.39 -10.45 20.55
CA ALA A 81 7.04 -10.21 19.15
C ALA A 81 5.82 -9.29 19.04
N THR A 82 4.82 -9.51 19.88
CA THR A 82 3.60 -8.70 19.99
C THR A 82 3.93 -7.26 20.41
N LEU A 83 4.72 -7.09 21.47
CA LEU A 83 5.18 -5.77 21.92
C LEU A 83 5.98 -5.03 20.84
N ARG A 84 6.94 -5.71 20.21
CA ARG A 84 7.72 -5.12 19.11
C ARG A 84 6.87 -4.71 17.92
N GLN A 85 5.75 -5.38 17.70
CA GLN A 85 4.84 -5.03 16.62
C GLN A 85 3.95 -3.84 16.99
N MET A 86 3.52 -3.72 18.26
CA MET A 86 2.76 -2.56 18.76
C MET A 86 3.56 -1.25 18.64
N THR A 87 4.88 -1.29 18.78
CA THR A 87 5.74 -0.09 18.67
C THR A 87 6.08 0.30 17.23
N ARG A 88 5.70 -0.50 16.23
CA ARG A 88 6.01 -0.18 14.83
C ARG A 88 5.10 0.92 14.30
N PRO A 89 5.61 1.84 13.46
CA PRO A 89 4.80 2.88 12.87
C PRO A 89 3.67 2.32 11.99
N ARG A 90 2.49 2.91 12.11
CA ARG A 90 1.24 2.42 11.50
C ARG A 90 0.24 3.55 11.25
N CYS A 91 -0.89 3.22 10.63
CA CYS A 91 -2.04 4.10 10.54
C CYS A 91 -2.69 4.26 11.93
N GLY A 92 -3.09 5.49 12.24
CA GLY A 92 -3.77 5.90 13.47
C GLY A 92 -5.26 5.56 13.51
N VAL A 93 -5.84 5.12 12.40
CA VAL A 93 -7.24 4.65 12.35
C VAL A 93 -7.40 3.33 13.10
N ALA A 94 -8.52 3.18 13.80
CA ALA A 94 -8.85 1.93 14.50
C ALA A 94 -8.94 0.74 13.53
N ASP A 95 -8.47 -0.43 13.98
CA ASP A 95 -8.41 -1.65 13.15
C ASP A 95 -9.76 -2.35 13.02
N THR A 96 -10.66 -2.10 13.97
CA THR A 96 -11.85 -2.94 14.17
C THR A 96 -13.14 -2.16 13.93
N ASP A 97 -14.15 -2.88 13.46
CA ASP A 97 -15.54 -2.62 13.78
C ASP A 97 -15.91 -3.49 15.02
N GLY A 98 -15.14 -3.41 16.11
CA GLY A 98 -15.36 -4.08 17.40
C GLY A 98 -15.06 -5.60 17.49
N HIS A 99 -14.63 -6.04 18.68
CA HIS A 99 -14.37 -7.43 19.14
C HIS A 99 -15.47 -8.45 18.76
N ALA A 100 -16.72 -7.99 18.63
CA ALA A 100 -17.86 -8.83 18.22
C ALA A 100 -17.67 -9.45 16.82
N THR A 101 -17.01 -8.75 15.89
CA THR A 101 -16.86 -9.21 14.50
C THR A 101 -15.78 -10.28 14.34
N TRP A 102 -14.72 -10.23 15.15
CA TRP A 102 -13.71 -11.28 15.21
C TRP A 102 -14.22 -12.52 15.95
N THR A 103 -14.95 -12.34 17.06
CA THR A 103 -15.57 -13.45 17.80
C THR A 103 -16.55 -14.24 16.91
N GLU A 104 -17.33 -13.55 16.07
CA GLU A 104 -18.22 -14.17 15.07
C GLU A 104 -17.41 -14.96 14.01
N ARG A 105 -16.27 -14.42 13.56
CA ARG A 105 -15.41 -15.05 12.53
C ARG A 105 -14.64 -16.27 13.03
N ILE A 106 -14.05 -16.18 14.21
CA ILE A 106 -13.32 -17.30 14.83
C ILE A 106 -14.29 -18.35 15.36
N GLY A 107 -15.44 -17.93 15.91
CA GLY A 107 -16.53 -18.84 16.26
C GLY A 107 -16.98 -19.67 15.06
N ALA A 108 -17.11 -19.07 13.87
CA ALA A 108 -17.45 -19.79 12.65
C ALA A 108 -16.34 -20.77 12.16
N LEU A 109 -15.06 -20.43 12.37
CA LEU A 109 -13.93 -21.30 12.01
C LEU A 109 -13.76 -22.47 12.97
N LEU A 110 -14.00 -22.27 14.27
CA LEU A 110 -13.85 -23.29 15.31
C LEU A 110 -15.09 -24.17 15.49
N ALA A 111 -16.29 -23.67 15.18
CA ALA A 111 -17.54 -24.42 15.38
C ALA A 111 -17.81 -25.52 14.33
N GLY A 112 -16.88 -25.81 13.41
CA GLY A 112 -16.91 -26.97 12.51
C GLY A 112 -18.08 -27.05 11.54
N HIS A 113 -19.03 -26.12 11.57
CA HIS A 113 -20.17 -26.11 10.67
C HIS A 113 -19.72 -25.58 9.31
N ARG A 114 -20.11 -26.28 8.24
CA ARG A 114 -20.12 -25.81 6.84
C ARG A 114 -21.04 -24.59 6.64
N ALA A 115 -21.00 -23.60 7.53
CA ALA A 115 -21.53 -22.30 7.27
C ALA A 115 -20.69 -21.73 6.12
N LYS A 116 -21.30 -21.61 4.93
CA LYS A 116 -20.71 -20.91 3.79
C LYS A 116 -20.05 -19.65 4.33
N MET A 117 -18.72 -19.56 4.22
CA MET A 117 -17.92 -18.43 4.68
C MET A 117 -18.37 -17.19 3.87
N ARG A 118 -19.44 -16.53 4.30
CA ARG A 118 -19.94 -15.34 3.63
C ARG A 118 -18.99 -14.24 4.05
N ARG A 119 -18.01 -13.93 3.20
CA ARG A 119 -17.05 -12.82 3.37
C ARG A 119 -17.86 -11.55 3.69
N LYS A 120 -18.05 -11.24 4.97
CA LYS A 120 -18.82 -10.07 5.42
C LYS A 120 -18.00 -8.83 5.04
N LYS A 121 -18.67 -7.89 4.37
CA LYS A 121 -18.07 -6.81 3.58
C LYS A 121 -17.10 -5.96 4.43
N ARG A 122 -15.90 -5.68 3.91
CA ARG A 122 -14.87 -4.77 4.49
C ARG A 122 -15.19 -3.29 4.29
N PHE A 123 -16.47 -2.98 4.24
CA PHE A 123 -16.95 -1.61 4.18
C PHE A 123 -17.62 -1.36 5.51
N ALA A 124 -17.30 -0.23 6.11
CA ALA A 124 -18.07 0.23 7.23
C ALA A 124 -19.57 0.30 6.83
N LYS A 125 -20.45 0.16 7.82
CA LYS A 125 -21.92 -0.03 7.70
C LYS A 125 -22.53 0.73 6.50
N PRO A 126 -23.62 0.23 5.87
CA PRO A 126 -24.31 0.93 4.78
C PRO A 126 -24.52 2.42 5.12
N GLY A 127 -23.73 3.31 4.51
CA GLY A 127 -23.66 4.72 4.91
C GLY A 127 -22.27 5.38 4.79
N ASN A 128 -21.19 4.60 4.79
CA ASN A 128 -19.80 5.10 4.77
C ASN A 128 -19.17 5.08 3.37
N LYS A 129 -19.94 5.44 2.35
CA LYS A 129 -19.46 5.66 0.98
C LYS A 129 -19.91 7.01 0.47
N TRP A 130 -19.13 7.60 -0.45
CA TRP A 130 -19.58 8.77 -1.19
C TRP A 130 -20.79 8.43 -2.06
N TYR A 131 -21.79 9.32 -2.06
CA TYR A 131 -22.98 9.18 -2.91
C TYR A 131 -22.72 9.59 -4.36
N LYS A 132 -21.62 10.32 -4.60
CA LYS A 132 -21.15 10.80 -5.90
C LYS A 132 -19.83 10.15 -6.29
N GLN A 133 -19.55 10.15 -7.59
CA GLN A 133 -18.34 9.58 -8.19
C GLN A 133 -17.25 10.61 -8.49
N HIS A 134 -17.66 11.86 -8.74
CA HIS A 134 -16.75 12.98 -8.96
C HIS A 134 -16.45 13.64 -7.61
N LEU A 135 -15.23 13.47 -7.12
CA LEU A 135 -14.80 13.93 -5.81
C LEU A 135 -13.72 15.00 -5.96
N SER A 136 -13.89 16.12 -5.25
CA SER A 136 -12.89 17.16 -5.19
C SER A 136 -11.93 16.93 -4.03
N TYR A 137 -10.64 17.19 -4.21
CA TYR A 137 -9.67 17.12 -3.14
C TYR A 137 -8.85 18.41 -3.00
N ARG A 138 -8.32 18.66 -1.80
CA ARG A 138 -7.43 19.79 -1.54
C ARG A 138 -6.26 19.36 -0.66
N LEU A 139 -5.05 19.69 -1.10
CA LEU A 139 -3.85 19.72 -0.25
C LEU A 139 -3.83 21.06 0.49
N VAL A 140 -4.04 21.06 1.80
CA VAL A 140 -4.18 22.29 2.61
C VAL A 140 -2.80 22.90 2.92
N ASN A 141 -1.85 22.06 3.28
CA ASN A 141 -0.44 22.40 3.54
C ASN A 141 0.44 21.18 3.19
N TRP A 142 1.76 21.29 3.38
CA TRP A 142 2.72 20.23 3.06
C TRP A 142 3.92 20.28 4.02
N PRO A 143 4.67 19.18 4.18
CA PRO A 143 5.81 19.15 5.10
C PRO A 143 6.97 20.00 4.56
N GLU A 144 7.58 20.81 5.44
CA GLU A 144 8.63 21.78 5.08
C GLU A 144 9.83 21.17 4.36
N ARG A 145 10.18 19.92 4.70
CA ARG A 145 11.35 19.21 4.18
C ARG A 145 11.16 18.66 2.76
N LEU A 146 9.95 18.72 2.22
CA LEU A 146 9.64 18.31 0.85
C LEU A 146 9.08 19.50 0.07
N PRO A 147 9.63 19.80 -1.10
CA PRO A 147 9.07 20.86 -1.93
C PRO A 147 7.63 20.56 -2.38
N GLU A 148 6.81 21.61 -2.37
CA GLU A 148 5.39 21.57 -2.70
C GLU A 148 5.07 20.83 -4.01
N PRO A 149 5.77 21.08 -5.15
CA PRO A 149 5.40 20.44 -6.41
C PRO A 149 5.52 18.91 -6.36
N ALA A 150 6.50 18.39 -5.61
CA ALA A 150 6.70 16.96 -5.46
C ALA A 150 5.64 16.33 -4.56
N VAL A 151 5.23 17.04 -3.50
CA VAL A 151 4.11 16.61 -2.62
C VAL A 151 2.80 16.62 -3.40
N ARG A 152 2.49 17.70 -4.13
CA ARG A 152 1.29 17.76 -5.00
C ARG A 152 1.30 16.67 -6.06
N GLY A 153 2.46 16.36 -6.64
CA GLY A 153 2.65 15.22 -7.55
C GLY A 153 2.30 13.88 -6.88
N ALA A 154 2.80 13.64 -5.66
CA ALA A 154 2.51 12.42 -4.90
C ALA A 154 1.02 12.29 -4.54
N VAL A 155 0.38 13.39 -4.16
CA VAL A 155 -1.07 13.45 -3.91
C VAL A 155 -1.85 13.06 -5.16
N ARG A 156 -1.54 13.68 -6.31
CA ARG A 156 -2.20 13.37 -7.59
C ARG A 156 -2.02 11.90 -7.97
N ALA A 157 -0.82 11.38 -7.83
CA ALA A 157 -0.51 9.97 -8.07
C ALA A 157 -1.32 9.05 -7.15
N ALA A 158 -1.52 9.42 -5.89
CA ALA A 158 -2.26 8.62 -4.92
C ALA A 158 -3.76 8.58 -5.23
N PHE A 159 -4.36 9.70 -5.67
CA PHE A 159 -5.74 9.70 -6.18
C PHE A 159 -5.88 8.89 -7.48
N GLN A 160 -4.93 9.04 -8.40
CA GLN A 160 -4.90 8.26 -9.65
C GLN A 160 -4.85 6.76 -9.41
N LEU A 161 -4.14 6.32 -8.37
CA LEU A 161 -4.09 4.92 -7.96
C LEU A 161 -5.50 4.34 -7.78
N TRP A 162 -6.39 5.09 -7.13
CA TRP A 162 -7.76 4.67 -6.85
C TRP A 162 -8.71 4.86 -8.03
N SER A 163 -8.58 5.93 -8.81
CA SER A 163 -9.41 6.13 -10.01
C SER A 163 -9.11 5.09 -11.09
N ASN A 164 -7.85 4.65 -11.23
CA ASN A 164 -7.46 3.63 -12.21
C ASN A 164 -8.17 2.28 -12.02
N VAL A 165 -8.69 2.01 -10.82
CA VAL A 165 -9.30 0.73 -10.47
C VAL A 165 -10.76 0.85 -10.04
N SER A 166 -11.36 2.04 -10.10
CA SER A 166 -12.76 2.28 -9.70
C SER A 166 -13.47 3.23 -10.67
N ALA A 167 -14.78 3.43 -10.51
CA ALA A 167 -15.53 4.43 -11.27
C ALA A 167 -15.42 5.86 -10.69
N LEU A 168 -14.46 6.11 -9.80
CA LEU A 168 -14.26 7.42 -9.18
C LEU A 168 -13.40 8.31 -10.06
N GLU A 169 -13.73 9.60 -10.06
CA GLU A 169 -12.96 10.64 -10.71
C GLU A 169 -12.59 11.71 -9.68
N PHE A 170 -11.33 12.15 -9.73
CA PHE A 170 -10.78 13.10 -8.76
C PHE A 170 -10.26 14.36 -9.46
N TRP A 171 -10.48 15.50 -8.83
CA TRP A 171 -9.95 16.78 -9.30
C TRP A 171 -9.53 17.66 -8.12
N GLU A 172 -8.48 18.46 -8.33
CA GLU A 172 -7.96 19.36 -7.30
C GLU A 172 -8.84 20.62 -7.21
N ALA A 173 -9.46 20.83 -6.05
CA ALA A 173 -10.30 21.99 -5.78
C ALA A 173 -9.48 23.29 -5.78
N PRO A 174 -10.06 24.45 -6.15
CA PRO A 174 -9.38 25.74 -6.05
C PRO A 174 -8.99 26.04 -4.61
N ALA A 175 -8.08 27.00 -4.40
CA ALA A 175 -7.64 27.40 -3.07
C ALA A 175 -8.81 27.88 -2.18
N THR A 176 -9.80 28.55 -2.78
CA THR A 176 -11.00 29.04 -2.11
C THR A 176 -12.21 28.13 -2.40
N GLY A 177 -13.01 27.83 -1.38
CA GLY A 177 -14.24 27.01 -1.49
C GLY A 177 -14.20 25.68 -0.72
N PRO A 178 -15.27 24.86 -0.76
CA PRO A 178 -15.29 23.53 -0.15
C PRO A 178 -14.56 22.48 -1.01
N ALA A 179 -14.00 21.46 -0.36
CA ALA A 179 -13.46 20.26 -1.01
C ALA A 179 -14.03 19.01 -0.31
N ASP A 180 -14.31 17.94 -1.05
CA ASP A 180 -14.83 16.70 -0.45
C ASP A 180 -13.78 15.99 0.39
N ILE A 181 -12.53 16.01 -0.09
CA ILE A 181 -11.39 15.38 0.58
C ILE A 181 -10.34 16.43 0.92
N ARG A 182 -9.91 16.52 2.17
CA ARG A 182 -8.89 17.47 2.63
C ARG A 182 -7.69 16.73 3.20
N LEU A 183 -6.51 17.04 2.68
CA LEU A 183 -5.24 16.48 3.14
C LEU A 183 -4.47 17.57 3.89
N THR A 184 -4.16 17.32 5.16
CA THR A 184 -3.54 18.32 6.04
C THR A 184 -2.45 17.68 6.91
N PHE A 185 -1.33 18.39 7.10
CA PHE A 185 -0.25 18.02 8.00
C PHE A 185 -0.40 18.79 9.31
N PHE A 186 -0.39 18.09 10.44
CA PHE A 186 -0.54 18.66 11.78
C PHE A 186 0.53 18.14 12.73
N GLN A 187 0.74 18.81 13.85
CA GLN A 187 1.61 18.36 14.94
C GLN A 187 0.77 18.23 16.21
N GLY A 188 1.04 17.21 17.02
CA GLY A 188 0.37 17.01 18.31
C GLY A 188 -1.16 17.00 18.21
N ASP A 189 -1.81 17.63 19.20
CA ASP A 189 -3.26 17.83 19.20
C ASP A 189 -3.67 18.85 18.12
N HIS A 190 -4.62 18.45 17.30
CA HIS A 190 -5.12 19.23 16.17
C HIS A 190 -6.66 19.27 16.11
N ASN A 191 -7.29 19.24 17.30
CA ASN A 191 -8.72 19.52 17.51
C ASN A 191 -9.69 18.52 16.84
N ASP A 192 -9.27 17.27 16.61
CA ASP A 192 -10.11 16.20 16.09
C ASP A 192 -10.28 15.01 17.06
N GLY A 193 -9.90 15.22 18.33
CA GLY A 193 -10.04 14.29 19.45
C GLY A 193 -8.68 13.92 20.05
N LEU A 194 -8.59 13.86 21.39
CA LEU A 194 -7.30 13.61 22.07
C LEU A 194 -6.65 12.27 21.67
N ALA A 195 -7.45 11.24 21.39
CA ALA A 195 -6.96 9.95 20.91
C ALA A 195 -6.30 10.01 19.51
N ASN A 196 -6.60 11.06 18.74
CA ASN A 196 -6.06 11.33 17.41
C ASN A 196 -4.85 12.27 17.44
N ALA A 197 -4.45 12.80 18.61
CA ALA A 197 -3.26 13.62 18.71
C ALA A 197 -2.02 12.84 18.23
N PHE A 198 -1.16 13.49 17.43
CA PHE A 198 0.07 12.89 16.96
C PHE A 198 1.11 12.83 18.08
N ASP A 199 1.90 11.75 18.08
CA ASP A 199 2.83 11.36 19.14
C ASP A 199 4.30 11.72 18.82
N GLY A 200 4.52 12.51 17.77
CA GLY A 200 5.84 12.85 17.26
C GLY A 200 6.44 11.72 16.43
N PRO A 201 7.77 11.69 16.23
CA PRO A 201 8.38 10.76 15.27
C PRO A 201 8.22 9.28 15.67
N GLY A 202 7.26 8.56 15.09
CA GLY A 202 6.98 7.19 15.51
C GLY A 202 5.55 6.78 15.23
N GLY A 203 5.08 5.81 16.01
CA GLY A 203 3.64 5.60 16.27
C GLY A 203 2.69 5.79 15.10
N ALA A 204 1.79 6.77 15.22
CA ALA A 204 0.73 7.02 14.25
C ALA A 204 1.21 8.04 13.20
N LEU A 205 1.50 7.57 11.98
CA LEU A 205 2.04 8.47 10.93
C LEU A 205 0.98 9.39 10.32
N ALA A 206 -0.26 8.94 10.34
CA ALA A 206 -1.41 9.59 9.74
C ALA A 206 -2.69 8.89 10.20
N HIS A 207 -3.81 9.58 10.06
CA HIS A 207 -5.14 8.98 10.14
C HIS A 207 -6.10 9.67 9.20
N ALA A 208 -7.24 9.03 8.95
CA ALA A 208 -8.25 9.56 8.07
C ALA A 208 -9.66 9.29 8.57
N PHE A 209 -10.54 10.22 8.24
CA PHE A 209 -11.96 10.14 8.48
C PHE A 209 -12.68 9.65 7.23
N LEU A 210 -13.57 8.68 7.43
CA LEU A 210 -14.41 8.08 6.40
C LEU A 210 -15.26 9.11 5.64
N PRO A 211 -15.89 8.73 4.50
CA PRO A 211 -16.77 9.60 3.71
C PRO A 211 -17.79 10.36 4.57
N ARG A 212 -18.14 11.57 4.12
CA ARG A 212 -18.90 12.66 4.81
C ARG A 212 -18.01 13.69 5.51
N ARG A 213 -16.99 13.24 6.26
CA ARG A 213 -15.96 14.15 6.80
C ARG A 213 -14.82 14.32 5.81
N GLY A 214 -14.31 13.21 5.26
CA GLY A 214 -13.37 13.25 4.13
C GLY A 214 -12.06 13.97 4.45
N GLU A 215 -11.51 13.77 5.64
CA GLU A 215 -10.27 14.41 6.07
C GLU A 215 -9.19 13.35 6.25
N ALA A 216 -7.97 13.62 5.78
CA ALA A 216 -6.80 12.82 6.09
C ALA A 216 -5.73 13.73 6.69
N HIS A 217 -5.26 13.37 7.87
CA HIS A 217 -4.28 14.10 8.65
C HIS A 217 -2.98 13.33 8.68
N PHE A 218 -1.88 14.02 8.50
CA PHE A 218 -0.54 13.45 8.46
C PHE A 218 0.31 14.09 9.56
N ASP A 219 1.11 13.28 10.25
CA ASP A 219 1.99 13.80 11.28
C ASP A 219 3.10 14.67 10.66
N GLY A 220 3.14 15.95 11.03
CA GLY A 220 4.09 16.94 10.58
C GLY A 220 5.49 16.76 11.18
N ASP A 221 5.61 16.07 12.32
CA ASP A 221 6.90 15.79 12.94
C ASP A 221 7.66 14.69 12.18
N GLU A 222 6.98 14.01 11.27
CA GLU A 222 7.55 12.89 10.56
C GLU A 222 8.59 13.26 9.51
N ARG A 223 9.61 12.40 9.39
CA ARG A 223 10.64 12.53 8.34
C ARG A 223 10.15 11.91 7.04
N TRP A 224 9.21 12.60 6.40
CA TRP A 224 8.65 12.25 5.11
C TRP A 224 9.70 12.19 4.00
N SER A 225 9.55 11.21 3.12
CA SER A 225 10.37 11.05 1.92
C SER A 225 9.51 10.56 0.76
N LEU A 226 9.90 10.89 -0.46
CA LEU A 226 9.35 10.29 -1.68
C LEU A 226 10.23 9.16 -2.22
N SER A 227 11.42 8.96 -1.63
CA SER A 227 12.34 7.91 -2.06
C SER A 227 11.87 6.52 -1.63
N ARG A 228 12.30 5.50 -2.37
CA ARG A 228 12.07 4.08 -2.01
C ARG A 228 12.98 3.59 -0.88
N ARG A 229 14.11 4.27 -0.65
CA ARG A 229 15.24 3.75 0.15
C ARG A 229 15.43 4.46 1.48
N ARG A 230 14.82 5.62 1.69
CA ARG A 230 15.02 6.45 2.88
C ARG A 230 13.69 6.99 3.40
N GLY A 231 13.59 7.11 4.72
CA GLY A 231 12.48 7.77 5.40
C GLY A 231 11.14 7.03 5.30
N ARG A 232 10.09 7.69 5.78
CA ARG A 232 8.70 7.21 5.66
C ARG A 232 8.15 7.66 4.32
N ASN A 233 7.74 6.72 3.49
CA ASN A 233 7.35 7.03 2.12
C ASN A 233 5.97 7.71 2.10
N LEU A 234 5.94 9.02 1.84
CA LEU A 234 4.73 9.83 1.89
C LEU A 234 3.68 9.36 0.89
N PHE A 235 4.09 8.92 -0.30
CA PHE A 235 3.16 8.43 -1.32
C PHE A 235 2.39 7.18 -0.86
N VAL A 236 3.06 6.24 -0.18
CA VAL A 236 2.39 5.04 0.35
C VAL A 236 1.36 5.41 1.41
N VAL A 237 1.73 6.32 2.33
CA VAL A 237 0.83 6.76 3.40
C VAL A 237 -0.35 7.54 2.82
N LEU A 238 -0.10 8.49 1.90
CA LEU A 238 -1.17 9.19 1.17
C LEU A 238 -2.14 8.22 0.50
N ALA A 239 -1.63 7.23 -0.22
CA ALA A 239 -2.47 6.26 -0.92
C ALA A 239 -3.32 5.44 0.06
N HIS A 240 -2.77 5.06 1.22
CA HIS A 240 -3.50 4.36 2.28
C HIS A 240 -4.60 5.24 2.87
N GLU A 241 -4.26 6.45 3.34
CA GLU A 241 -5.22 7.35 3.98
C GLU A 241 -6.33 7.80 3.03
N ILE A 242 -6.02 8.02 1.75
CA ILE A 242 -7.06 8.28 0.75
C ILE A 242 -8.02 7.09 0.66
N GLY A 243 -7.55 5.85 0.76
CA GLY A 243 -8.42 4.68 0.81
C GLY A 243 -9.46 4.74 1.94
N HIS A 244 -9.06 5.22 3.13
CA HIS A 244 -10.00 5.49 4.23
C HIS A 244 -10.99 6.61 3.89
N THR A 245 -10.55 7.72 3.29
CA THR A 245 -11.48 8.77 2.84
C THR A 245 -12.48 8.28 1.78
N LEU A 246 -12.22 7.13 1.14
CA LEU A 246 -13.13 6.46 0.20
C LEU A 246 -14.03 5.40 0.87
N GLY A 247 -13.92 5.19 2.19
CA GLY A 247 -14.77 4.26 2.94
C GLY A 247 -14.18 2.86 3.10
N LEU A 248 -12.90 2.66 2.75
CA LEU A 248 -12.20 1.42 3.02
C LEU A 248 -11.76 1.37 4.48
N THR A 249 -11.82 0.18 5.08
CA THR A 249 -11.26 -0.08 6.41
C THR A 249 -10.00 -0.93 6.29
N HIS A 250 -9.29 -1.10 7.41
CA HIS A 250 -8.06 -1.89 7.43
C HIS A 250 -8.30 -3.32 6.93
N SER A 251 -7.39 -3.76 6.05
CA SER A 251 -7.36 -5.13 5.57
C SER A 251 -6.48 -5.99 6.46
N PRO A 252 -6.92 -7.21 6.83
CA PRO A 252 -6.06 -8.19 7.50
C PRO A 252 -5.03 -8.82 6.54
N ALA A 253 -5.08 -8.52 5.24
CA ALA A 253 -4.16 -9.10 4.27
C ALA A 253 -2.79 -8.38 4.32
N PRO A 254 -1.67 -9.07 4.61
CA PRO A 254 -0.38 -8.43 4.90
C PRO A 254 0.23 -7.62 3.75
N ARG A 255 -0.20 -7.86 2.51
CA ARG A 255 0.34 -7.21 1.31
C ARG A 255 -0.62 -6.18 0.73
N ALA A 256 -1.77 -5.98 1.36
CA ALA A 256 -2.73 -4.96 0.99
C ALA A 256 -2.16 -3.58 1.30
N LEU A 257 -2.51 -2.60 0.46
CA LEU A 257 -2.21 -1.21 0.76
C LEU A 257 -2.94 -0.80 2.03
N MET A 258 -4.19 -1.22 2.20
CA MET A 258 -5.01 -0.94 3.38
C MET A 258 -4.65 -1.77 4.62
N ALA A 259 -3.51 -2.47 4.65
CA ALA A 259 -3.05 -3.09 5.90
C ALA A 259 -2.62 -2.00 6.91
N PRO A 260 -2.90 -2.14 8.21
CA PRO A 260 -2.68 -1.07 9.19
C PRO A 260 -1.22 -0.64 9.32
N TYR A 261 -0.31 -1.59 9.12
CA TYR A 261 1.11 -1.31 9.04
C TYR A 261 1.48 -1.00 7.59
N TYR A 262 2.00 0.21 7.36
CA TYR A 262 2.30 0.67 6.02
C TYR A 262 3.24 -0.29 5.27
N LYS A 263 2.82 -0.60 4.05
CA LYS A 263 3.58 -1.42 3.12
C LYS A 263 4.91 -0.74 2.77
N LYS A 264 6.02 -1.47 2.85
CA LYS A 264 7.28 -0.98 2.31
C LYS A 264 7.18 -0.90 0.78
N LEU A 265 7.64 0.20 0.20
CA LEU A 265 7.60 0.40 -1.24
C LEU A 265 8.58 -0.54 -1.95
N GLY A 266 8.07 -1.70 -2.37
CA GLY A 266 8.81 -2.76 -3.07
C GLY A 266 8.73 -2.65 -4.59
N ARG A 267 9.12 -3.71 -5.30
CA ARG A 267 8.94 -3.84 -6.76
C ARG A 267 7.54 -4.31 -7.15
N ASP A 268 6.77 -4.77 -6.18
CA ASP A 268 5.42 -5.29 -6.37
C ASP A 268 4.41 -4.17 -6.63
N ALA A 269 3.26 -4.54 -7.19
CA ALA A 269 2.11 -3.66 -7.28
C ALA A 269 1.75 -3.08 -5.90
N LEU A 270 1.51 -1.76 -5.84
CA LEU A 270 1.16 -1.11 -4.58
C LEU A 270 -0.21 -1.58 -4.08
N LEU A 271 -1.23 -1.53 -4.95
CA LEU A 271 -2.54 -2.12 -4.69
C LEU A 271 -2.49 -3.65 -4.81
N SER A 272 -3.04 -4.33 -3.82
CA SER A 272 -3.34 -5.75 -3.91
C SER A 272 -4.71 -5.97 -4.56
N TRP A 273 -4.96 -7.21 -5.01
CA TRP A 273 -6.30 -7.64 -5.44
C TRP A 273 -7.38 -7.40 -4.38
N ASP A 274 -6.98 -7.47 -3.11
CA ASP A 274 -7.87 -7.24 -1.98
C ASP A 274 -8.31 -5.77 -1.92
N ASP A 275 -7.41 -4.82 -2.18
CA ASP A 275 -7.73 -3.39 -2.24
C ASP A 275 -8.62 -3.06 -3.46
N VAL A 276 -8.27 -3.61 -4.63
CA VAL A 276 -9.02 -3.41 -5.88
C VAL A 276 -10.46 -3.88 -5.75
N LEU A 277 -10.66 -5.11 -5.24
CA LEU A 277 -12.00 -5.64 -5.03
C LEU A 277 -12.77 -4.81 -3.99
N ALA A 278 -12.08 -4.26 -2.98
CA ALA A 278 -12.72 -3.44 -1.97
C ALA A 278 -13.31 -2.17 -2.59
N VAL A 279 -12.49 -1.36 -3.27
CA VAL A 279 -12.97 -0.10 -3.86
C VAL A 279 -14.01 -0.33 -4.97
N GLN A 280 -13.86 -1.39 -5.78
CA GLN A 280 -14.84 -1.73 -6.82
C GLN A 280 -16.20 -2.15 -6.28
N ASN A 281 -16.26 -2.75 -5.10
CA ASN A 281 -17.54 -3.09 -4.49
C ASN A 281 -18.29 -1.85 -3.94
N LEU A 282 -17.58 -0.75 -3.66
CA LEU A 282 -18.20 0.52 -3.25
C LEU A 282 -18.67 1.34 -4.45
N TYR A 283 -17.80 1.42 -5.46
CA TYR A 283 -17.92 2.42 -6.53
C TYR A 283 -18.09 1.83 -7.93
N GLY A 284 -17.93 0.52 -8.09
CA GLY A 284 -17.93 -0.14 -9.39
C GLY A 284 -16.56 -0.13 -10.07
N LYS A 285 -16.48 -0.80 -11.21
CA LYS A 285 -15.29 -0.81 -12.09
C LYS A 285 -15.21 0.50 -12.90
N PRO A 286 -14.02 0.87 -13.40
CA PRO A 286 -13.86 2.06 -14.24
C PRO A 286 -14.83 2.08 -15.44
N LEU A 287 -15.42 3.23 -15.71
CA LEU A 287 -16.38 3.46 -16.80
C LEU A 287 -15.63 3.62 -18.14
N GLY A 288 -15.05 2.53 -18.65
CA GLY A 288 -14.37 2.50 -19.95
C GLY A 288 -14.11 1.07 -20.41
N ARG A 289 -14.45 0.75 -21.67
CA ARG A 289 -14.14 -0.56 -22.27
C ARG A 289 -12.61 -0.70 -22.36
N SER A 290 -12.08 -1.68 -21.62
CA SER A 290 -10.68 -2.09 -21.58
C SER A 290 -9.69 -1.01 -21.16
N VAL A 291 -9.46 -0.90 -19.85
CA VAL A 291 -8.08 -0.69 -19.37
C VAL A 291 -7.77 -1.89 -18.50
N ALA A 292 -7.19 -2.92 -19.12
CA ALA A 292 -6.36 -3.85 -18.39
C ALA A 292 -5.42 -3.01 -17.53
N THR A 293 -5.59 -3.15 -16.22
CA THR A 293 -4.79 -2.60 -15.13
C THR A 293 -3.45 -2.07 -15.63
N GLN A 294 -3.36 -0.78 -15.96
CA GLN A 294 -2.06 -0.11 -15.94
C GLN A 294 -1.69 -0.04 -14.47
N LEU A 295 -1.13 -1.15 -13.98
CA LEU A 295 -0.38 -1.17 -12.74
C LEU A 295 0.61 -0.01 -12.82
N PRO A 296 0.85 0.73 -11.72
CA PRO A 296 1.41 2.08 -11.77
C PRO A 296 2.91 2.11 -12.10
N GLY A 297 3.44 1.22 -12.92
CA GLY A 297 4.85 1.24 -13.35
C GLY A 297 5.25 2.53 -14.06
N LYS A 298 4.29 3.28 -14.64
CA LYS A 298 4.54 4.62 -15.20
C LYS A 298 4.61 5.73 -14.15
N VAL A 299 3.97 5.59 -12.99
CA VAL A 299 3.95 6.63 -11.95
C VAL A 299 5.25 6.64 -11.15
N PHE A 300 5.97 5.51 -11.10
CA PHE A 300 7.19 5.38 -10.29
C PHE A 300 8.49 5.83 -10.97
N THR A 301 8.53 5.95 -12.31
CA THR A 301 9.73 6.49 -12.99
C THR A 301 9.92 7.98 -12.75
N ASP A 302 8.88 8.70 -12.36
CA ASP A 302 8.92 10.17 -12.25
C ASP A 302 9.37 10.65 -10.85
N PHE A 303 9.22 9.87 -9.78
CA PHE A 303 9.66 10.27 -8.42
C PHE A 303 11.13 9.99 -8.13
N GLU A 304 11.77 9.05 -8.84
CA GLU A 304 13.22 8.82 -8.74
C GLU A 304 14.04 9.94 -9.41
N ALA A 305 13.44 10.72 -10.30
CA ALA A 305 14.08 11.84 -11.00
C ALA A 305 14.31 13.08 -10.11
N TRP A 306 13.80 13.07 -8.87
CA TRP A 306 13.81 14.22 -7.96
C TRP A 306 14.82 14.08 -6.79
N ASP A 307 15.79 13.18 -6.93
CA ASP A 307 16.97 13.16 -6.05
C ASP A 307 18.04 14.13 -6.61
N PRO A 308 18.28 15.29 -5.98
CA PRO A 308 19.27 16.26 -6.44
C PRO A 308 20.72 15.73 -6.42
N HIS A 309 20.98 14.55 -5.83
CA HIS A 309 22.32 13.95 -5.75
C HIS A 309 22.61 12.90 -6.84
N ASN A 310 21.66 12.61 -7.74
CA ASN A 310 21.83 11.58 -8.77
C ASN A 310 22.24 12.13 -10.15
N SER A 311 22.91 13.28 -10.18
CA SER A 311 23.42 13.91 -11.40
C SER A 311 24.77 13.34 -11.89
N GLN A 312 25.38 12.41 -11.14
CA GLN A 312 26.71 11.86 -11.45
C GLN A 312 26.75 10.34 -11.62
N SER A 313 26.02 9.82 -12.61
CA SER A 313 26.26 8.48 -13.16
C SER A 313 25.56 8.28 -14.51
N ARG A 314 25.83 9.15 -15.50
CA ARG A 314 25.53 8.85 -16.90
C ARG A 314 26.82 8.44 -17.61
N ARG A 315 27.17 7.15 -17.51
CA ARG A 315 27.95 6.47 -18.56
C ARG A 315 26.97 5.91 -19.60
N PRO A 316 27.18 6.15 -20.91
CA PRO A 316 26.27 5.68 -21.94
C PRO A 316 26.63 4.24 -22.33
N GLU A 317 26.03 3.24 -21.68
CA GLU A 317 26.16 1.85 -22.12
C GLU A 317 24.80 1.14 -22.21
N THR A 318 24.55 0.59 -23.41
CA THR A 318 23.41 -0.19 -23.92
C THR A 318 22.12 0.58 -24.27
N ARG A 319 21.91 0.81 -25.58
CA ARG A 319 20.68 1.36 -26.18
C ARG A 319 19.58 0.28 -26.18
N GLY A 320 18.87 0.12 -25.07
CA GLY A 320 17.69 -0.74 -24.98
C GLY A 320 17.04 -0.70 -23.58
N PRO A 321 15.74 -1.01 -23.46
CA PRO A 321 15.11 -1.16 -22.14
C PRO A 321 15.81 -2.26 -21.34
N LYS A 322 16.07 -2.03 -20.04
CA LYS A 322 16.69 -3.04 -19.16
C LYS A 322 15.60 -3.88 -18.50
N TYR A 323 15.61 -5.20 -18.73
CA TYR A 323 14.60 -6.11 -18.17
C TYR A 323 14.57 -6.11 -16.63
N CYS A 324 15.70 -5.88 -15.95
CA CYS A 324 15.78 -5.78 -14.48
C CYS A 324 15.17 -4.50 -13.89
N HIS A 325 14.83 -3.50 -14.71
CA HIS A 325 14.39 -2.17 -14.28
C HIS A 325 13.09 -1.71 -14.96
N SER A 326 12.39 -2.59 -15.66
CA SER A 326 11.18 -2.25 -16.42
C SER A 326 9.97 -3.12 -16.04
N SER A 327 8.76 -2.60 -16.23
CA SER A 327 7.57 -3.44 -16.36
C SER A 327 7.51 -4.11 -17.73
N PHE A 328 6.74 -5.17 -17.85
CA PHE A 328 6.55 -5.91 -19.10
C PHE A 328 5.12 -5.72 -19.59
N ASP A 329 4.95 -5.69 -20.91
CA ASP A 329 3.64 -5.51 -21.53
C ASP A 329 2.92 -6.86 -21.68
N ALA A 330 3.65 -7.94 -21.93
CA ALA A 330 3.13 -9.31 -21.93
C ALA A 330 4.23 -10.32 -21.55
N ILE A 331 3.82 -11.49 -21.03
CA ILE A 331 4.68 -12.64 -20.80
C ILE A 331 3.94 -13.89 -21.30
N THR A 332 4.63 -14.77 -22.02
CA THR A 332 4.09 -16.07 -22.43
C THR A 332 5.15 -17.16 -22.39
N VAL A 333 4.74 -18.41 -22.50
CA VAL A 333 5.63 -19.58 -22.48
C VAL A 333 5.27 -20.50 -23.64
N ASP A 334 6.26 -21.03 -24.34
CA ASP A 334 6.04 -22.03 -25.39
C ASP A 334 6.02 -23.47 -24.84
N GLY A 335 5.71 -24.44 -25.69
CA GLY A 335 5.70 -25.86 -25.31
C GLY A 335 7.07 -26.44 -24.92
N GLN A 336 8.15 -25.68 -25.09
CA GLN A 336 9.52 -26.06 -24.72
C GLN A 336 9.98 -25.35 -23.43
N TRP A 337 9.05 -24.78 -22.65
CA TRP A 337 9.33 -24.03 -21.42
C TRP A 337 10.22 -22.80 -21.63
N ARG A 338 10.28 -22.26 -22.85
CA ARG A 338 10.95 -20.98 -23.10
C ARG A 338 9.97 -19.86 -22.84
N LEU A 339 10.37 -18.96 -21.95
CA LEU A 339 9.56 -17.83 -21.53
C LEU A 339 9.91 -16.61 -22.38
N TYR A 340 8.90 -15.96 -22.92
CA TYR A 340 9.01 -14.78 -23.76
C TYR A 340 8.47 -13.58 -23.00
N VAL A 341 9.31 -12.57 -22.81
CA VAL A 341 8.98 -11.32 -22.11
C VAL A 341 8.94 -10.18 -23.11
N PHE A 342 7.86 -9.41 -23.15
CA PHE A 342 7.66 -8.37 -24.16
C PHE A 342 7.64 -6.97 -23.54
N LYS A 343 8.29 -6.00 -24.20
CA LYS A 343 8.25 -4.58 -23.82
C LYS A 343 8.44 -3.64 -25.02
N GLY A 344 7.44 -2.82 -25.30
CA GLY A 344 7.45 -1.86 -26.39
C GLY A 344 7.72 -2.56 -27.71
N SER A 345 8.81 -2.17 -28.38
CA SER A 345 9.25 -2.78 -29.63
C SER A 345 10.25 -3.94 -29.45
N TYR A 346 10.43 -4.46 -28.24
CA TYR A 346 11.45 -5.45 -27.90
C TYR A 346 10.86 -6.66 -27.15
N PHE A 347 11.60 -7.76 -27.16
CA PHE A 347 11.33 -8.94 -26.36
C PHE A 347 12.61 -9.64 -25.92
N TRP A 348 12.51 -10.44 -24.86
CA TRP A 348 13.57 -11.32 -24.35
C TRP A 348 13.09 -12.76 -24.34
N GLU A 349 14.02 -13.68 -24.55
CA GLU A 349 13.81 -15.12 -24.40
C GLU A 349 14.54 -15.58 -23.14
N VAL A 350 13.83 -16.30 -22.27
CA VAL A 350 14.39 -16.94 -21.08
C VAL A 350 14.26 -18.44 -21.28
N THR A 351 15.40 -19.11 -21.36
CA THR A 351 15.46 -20.57 -21.47
C THR A 351 15.06 -21.24 -20.16
N ALA A 352 14.72 -22.53 -20.21
CA ALA A 352 14.35 -23.30 -19.02
C ALA A 352 15.47 -23.29 -17.94
N ASP A 353 16.73 -23.19 -18.36
CA ASP A 353 17.90 -23.09 -17.48
C ASP A 353 18.09 -21.68 -16.86
N GLY A 354 17.21 -20.73 -17.18
CA GLY A 354 17.23 -19.37 -16.66
C GLY A 354 18.12 -18.39 -17.43
N ASN A 355 18.77 -18.81 -18.52
CA ASN A 355 19.57 -17.91 -19.36
C ASN A 355 18.66 -16.97 -20.16
N VAL A 356 18.95 -15.67 -20.08
CA VAL A 356 18.20 -14.58 -20.72
C VAL A 356 18.94 -14.07 -21.96
N SER A 357 18.25 -13.90 -23.08
CA SER A 357 18.81 -13.30 -24.29
C SER A 357 19.04 -11.79 -24.16
N GLU A 358 19.83 -11.19 -25.04
CA GLU A 358 19.81 -9.74 -25.28
C GLU A 358 18.43 -9.28 -25.82
N PRO A 359 18.05 -7.99 -25.67
CA PRO A 359 16.78 -7.47 -26.18
C PRO A 359 16.71 -7.61 -27.70
N ARG A 360 15.71 -8.37 -28.17
CA ARG A 360 15.46 -8.60 -29.59
C ARG A 360 14.33 -7.70 -30.09
N PRO A 361 14.43 -7.11 -31.30
CA PRO A 361 13.33 -6.33 -31.85
C PRO A 361 12.11 -7.22 -32.14
N LEU A 362 10.95 -6.83 -31.62
CA LEU A 362 9.68 -7.55 -31.78
C LEU A 362 9.34 -7.78 -33.24
N GLN A 363 9.41 -6.73 -34.05
CA GLN A 363 9.08 -6.76 -35.47
C GLN A 363 10.08 -7.59 -36.30
N LYS A 364 11.28 -7.87 -35.79
CA LYS A 364 12.24 -8.75 -36.46
C LYS A 364 11.78 -10.21 -36.42
N ARG A 365 11.14 -10.63 -35.32
CA ARG A 365 10.61 -11.99 -35.16
C ARG A 365 9.17 -12.12 -35.64
N TRP A 366 8.35 -11.10 -35.39
CA TRP A 366 6.94 -11.05 -35.76
C TRP A 366 6.63 -9.80 -36.59
N PRO A 367 6.89 -9.83 -37.92
CA PRO A 367 6.69 -8.69 -38.79
C PRO A 367 5.27 -8.14 -38.75
N GLY A 368 5.14 -6.81 -38.66
CA GLY A 368 3.86 -6.12 -38.60
C GLY A 368 3.22 -6.03 -37.20
N LEU A 369 3.78 -6.65 -36.16
CA LEU A 369 3.26 -6.38 -34.80
C LEU A 369 3.43 -4.90 -34.43
N PRO A 370 2.38 -4.26 -33.87
CA PRO A 370 2.53 -2.92 -33.33
C PRO A 370 3.43 -2.95 -32.10
N PRO A 371 4.17 -1.88 -31.81
CA PRO A 371 4.92 -1.77 -30.56
C PRO A 371 3.97 -1.76 -29.36
N GLY A 372 4.32 -2.43 -28.26
CA GLY A 372 3.54 -2.48 -27.03
C GLY A 372 2.24 -3.28 -27.18
N ILE A 373 2.38 -4.59 -27.31
CA ILE A 373 1.28 -5.57 -27.24
C ILE A 373 0.75 -5.68 -25.80
N GLU A 374 -0.51 -6.06 -25.60
CA GLU A 374 -1.14 -6.09 -24.27
C GLU A 374 -1.19 -7.48 -23.65
N ALA A 375 -1.22 -8.51 -24.48
CA ALA A 375 -1.12 -9.89 -24.05
C ALA A 375 -0.52 -10.76 -25.15
N ALA A 376 0.07 -11.88 -24.75
CA ALA A 376 0.57 -12.92 -25.63
C ALA A 376 0.22 -14.31 -25.07
N ALA A 377 -0.17 -15.22 -25.93
CA ALA A 377 -0.42 -16.63 -25.58
C ALA A 377 0.19 -17.53 -26.65
N VAL A 378 0.73 -18.67 -26.25
CA VAL A 378 1.13 -19.75 -27.18
C VAL A 378 0.13 -20.87 -27.03
N SER A 379 -0.35 -21.39 -28.15
CA SER A 379 -1.19 -22.58 -28.14
C SER A 379 -0.33 -23.82 -27.98
N LEU A 380 -0.70 -24.67 -27.03
CA LEU A 380 0.03 -25.91 -26.74
C LEU A 380 -0.21 -27.00 -27.79
N GLU A 381 -1.27 -26.87 -28.61
CA GLU A 381 -1.63 -27.85 -29.63
C GLU A 381 -0.86 -27.64 -30.94
N ASP A 382 -0.80 -26.39 -31.43
CA ASP A 382 -0.18 -26.04 -32.72
C ASP A 382 1.11 -25.22 -32.58
N GLY A 383 1.49 -24.80 -31.37
CA GLY A 383 2.70 -24.00 -31.12
C GLY A 383 2.60 -22.55 -31.59
N ASP A 384 1.42 -22.12 -32.06
CA ASP A 384 1.22 -20.81 -32.67
C ASP A 384 1.16 -19.71 -31.60
N PHE A 385 1.75 -18.55 -31.92
CA PHE A 385 1.72 -17.36 -31.07
C PHE A 385 0.48 -16.51 -31.38
N TYR A 386 -0.20 -16.08 -30.32
CA TYR A 386 -1.33 -15.17 -30.38
C TYR A 386 -1.01 -13.89 -29.64
N PHE A 387 -1.15 -12.76 -30.34
CA PHE A 387 -0.90 -11.43 -29.81
C PHE A 387 -2.20 -10.63 -29.76
N PHE A 388 -2.38 -9.89 -28.67
CA PHE A 388 -3.56 -9.10 -28.41
C PHE A 388 -3.19 -7.64 -28.21
N LYS A 389 -3.95 -6.74 -28.85
CA LYS A 389 -3.86 -5.30 -28.66
C LYS A 389 -5.21 -4.66 -28.98
N GLY A 390 -5.84 -4.01 -28.01
CA GLY A 390 -7.21 -3.51 -28.15
C GLY A 390 -8.20 -4.65 -28.41
N THR A 391 -9.14 -4.45 -29.34
CA THR A 391 -10.11 -5.49 -29.77
C THR A 391 -9.54 -6.45 -30.83
N GLY A 392 -8.30 -6.23 -31.29
CA GLY A 392 -7.66 -7.05 -32.32
C GLY A 392 -6.92 -8.26 -31.74
N ARG A 393 -7.03 -9.40 -32.43
CA ARG A 393 -6.22 -10.61 -32.22
C ARG A 393 -5.45 -10.92 -33.48
N ARG A 394 -4.16 -11.22 -33.35
CA ARG A 394 -3.35 -11.77 -34.46
C ARG A 394 -2.79 -13.13 -34.08
N LYS A 395 -3.01 -14.09 -34.95
CA LYS A 395 -2.36 -15.40 -34.94
C LYS A 395 -1.13 -15.32 -35.85
N ASP A 396 0.04 -15.65 -35.35
CA ASP A 396 1.21 -15.84 -36.20
C ASP A 396 1.49 -17.33 -36.38
N ARG A 397 1.47 -17.74 -37.65
CA ARG A 397 1.84 -19.09 -38.14
C ARG A 397 3.24 -19.12 -38.75
N GLY A 398 4.05 -18.08 -38.51
CA GLY A 398 5.41 -17.99 -39.04
C GLY A 398 5.54 -17.34 -40.43
N GLN A 399 4.56 -16.52 -40.87
CA GLN A 399 4.66 -15.49 -41.92
C GLN A 399 3.25 -15.02 -42.34
N THR A 400 2.91 -13.74 -42.10
CA THR A 400 2.03 -12.86 -42.95
C THR A 400 1.60 -11.59 -42.19
N PRO A 401 1.70 -10.37 -42.77
CA PRO A 401 1.48 -9.07 -42.10
C PRO A 401 0.00 -8.65 -41.88
N PHE A 402 -0.24 -7.65 -41.01
CA PHE A 402 -1.56 -7.04 -40.76
C PHE A 402 -2.15 -6.39 -42.02
N PRO A 403 -3.47 -6.44 -42.23
CA PRO A 403 -4.15 -5.54 -43.15
C PRO A 403 -4.19 -4.12 -42.57
N SER A 404 -3.73 -3.15 -43.34
CA SER A 404 -3.83 -1.72 -43.06
C SER A 404 -5.27 -1.24 -43.26
N GLY A 405 -5.94 -0.86 -42.18
CA GLY A 405 -7.21 -0.14 -42.18
C GLY A 405 -7.10 1.10 -41.30
N ASN A 406 -7.52 2.25 -41.83
CA ASN A 406 -7.35 3.59 -41.27
C ASN A 406 -8.01 3.78 -39.90
N TYR A 407 -7.34 4.58 -39.07
CA TYR A 407 -7.73 5.01 -37.71
C TYR A 407 -9.07 5.76 -37.66
#